data_AF-A0A857KPD2-F1
#
_entry.id   AF-A0A857KPD2-F1
#
_cell.length_a   1.000
_cell.length_b   1.000
_cell.length_c   1.000
_cell.angle_alpha   90.00
_cell.angle_beta   90.00
_cell.angle_gamma   90.00
#
_symmetry.space_group_name_H-M   'P 1'
#
loop_
_entity.id
_entity.type
_entity.pdbx_description
1 polymer ?
#
loop_
_entity_poly.entity_id
_entity_poly.type
_entity_poly.pdbx_seq_one_letter_code
_entity_poly.pdbx_strand_id
1 'polypeptide(L)'
;MALVFDTDHYEYEIAPEVSVLWGLAAVQTLPDGTESDRINYEVNSRMEAEAAIEEAIRNEASAPTCITASLLSTTVHFVDGSQMDFWILLDVTDWRCLDCRVDMRTVDEYYLLRDELWLSVVPDRVGHLCIGCVETRLGRQLSPDDFQPGRASLDGRYSARLRDRTGVPES
;
A
#
# COMPACT_ATOMS: atom_id res chain seq x y z
N MET A 1 -14.25 -37.21 12.93
CA MET A 1 -13.54 -36.76 11.73
C MET A 1 -13.02 -35.37 12.05
N ALA A 2 -11.76 -35.28 12.49
CA ALA A 2 -11.16 -34.01 12.85
C ALA A 2 -10.68 -33.32 11.56
N LEU A 3 -11.22 -32.14 11.28
CA LEU A 3 -10.67 -31.24 10.28
C LEU A 3 -9.38 -30.70 10.87
N VAL A 4 -8.26 -31.25 10.42
CA VAL A 4 -6.96 -30.60 10.54
C VAL A 4 -7.00 -29.46 9.53
N PHE A 5 -7.09 -28.22 10.02
CA PHE A 5 -6.77 -27.06 9.22
C PHE A 5 -5.26 -27.11 9.03
N ASP A 6 -4.83 -27.72 7.92
CA ASP A 6 -3.48 -27.52 7.41
C ASP A 6 -3.35 -26.02 7.17
N THR A 7 -2.30 -25.43 7.74
CA THR A 7 -2.01 -24.00 7.65
C THR A 7 -2.22 -23.52 6.22
N ASP A 8 -3.01 -22.46 6.04
CA ASP A 8 -3.12 -21.71 4.79
C ASP A 8 -1.76 -21.07 4.44
N HIS A 9 -0.77 -21.90 4.10
CA HIS A 9 0.47 -21.50 3.46
C HIS A 9 0.11 -21.18 2.01
N TYR A 10 -0.26 -19.92 1.78
CA TYR A 10 -0.21 -19.37 0.45
C TYR A 10 1.26 -19.14 0.09
N GLU A 11 1.96 -20.20 -0.33
CA GLU A 11 3.23 -20.06 -1.02
C GLU A 11 2.95 -19.50 -2.42
N TYR A 12 2.92 -18.18 -2.51
CA TYR A 12 3.10 -17.54 -3.81
C TYR A 12 4.58 -17.63 -4.14
N GLU A 13 4.93 -18.27 -5.27
CA GLU A 13 6.23 -18.04 -5.91
C GLU A 13 6.24 -16.61 -6.44
N ILE A 14 6.52 -15.69 -5.53
CA ILE A 14 6.72 -14.29 -5.85
C ILE A 14 8.10 -14.24 -6.47
N ALA A 15 8.18 -13.90 -7.76
CA ALA A 15 9.46 -13.65 -8.40
C ALA A 15 10.27 -12.74 -7.48
N PRO A 16 11.57 -13.02 -7.22
CA PRO A 16 12.34 -12.39 -6.13
C PRO A 16 12.48 -10.87 -6.25
N GLU A 17 11.90 -10.27 -7.28
CA GLU A 17 11.96 -8.87 -7.60
C GLU A 17 10.58 -8.18 -7.57
N VAL A 18 9.50 -8.91 -7.28
CA VAL A 18 8.19 -8.36 -6.90
C VAL A 18 8.25 -8.04 -5.42
N SER A 19 7.93 -6.81 -5.05
CA SER A 19 7.94 -6.42 -3.64
C SER A 19 6.61 -6.76 -3.00
N VAL A 20 6.68 -7.41 -1.84
CA VAL A 20 5.54 -7.58 -0.95
C VAL A 20 5.72 -6.63 0.21
N LEU A 21 4.85 -5.64 0.29
CA LEU A 21 4.77 -4.78 1.45
C LEU A 21 3.66 -5.31 2.33
N TRP A 22 4.05 -5.71 3.53
CA TRP A 22 3.12 -5.97 4.60
C TRP A 22 3.03 -4.69 5.44
N GLY A 23 1.85 -4.45 5.97
CA GLY A 23 1.58 -3.38 6.89
C GLY A 23 0.40 -3.75 7.76
N LEU A 24 0.28 -3.08 8.88
CA LEU A 24 -0.89 -3.16 9.74
C LEU A 24 -1.31 -1.74 10.06
N ALA A 25 -2.58 -1.44 9.92
CA ALA A 25 -3.14 -0.19 10.42
C ALA A 25 -4.06 -0.47 11.60
N ALA A 26 -4.08 0.45 12.57
CA ALA A 26 -5.00 0.42 13.69
C ALA A 26 -5.68 1.78 13.89
N VAL A 27 -6.94 1.73 14.30
CA VAL A 27 -7.72 2.88 14.79
C VAL A 27 -8.43 2.43 16.06
N GLN A 28 -8.42 3.26 17.10
CA GLN A 28 -9.22 3.06 18.29
C GLN A 28 -10.44 3.99 18.24
N THR A 29 -11.62 3.45 18.49
CA THR A 29 -12.83 4.26 18.74
C THR A 29 -13.15 4.22 20.23
N LEU A 30 -13.21 5.39 20.85
CA LEU A 30 -13.60 5.56 22.25
C LEU A 30 -15.10 5.30 22.44
N PRO A 31 -15.58 5.08 23.68
CA PRO A 31 -16.99 4.81 23.94
C PRO A 31 -17.96 5.92 23.49
N ASP A 32 -17.47 7.15 23.34
CA ASP A 32 -18.24 8.29 22.84
C ASP A 32 -18.27 8.40 21.30
N GLY A 33 -17.61 7.47 20.61
CA GLY A 33 -17.50 7.44 19.15
C GLY A 33 -16.31 8.23 18.58
N THR A 34 -15.49 8.85 19.41
CA THR A 34 -14.28 9.57 18.96
C THR A 34 -13.23 8.58 18.45
N GLU A 35 -12.71 8.80 17.25
CA GLU A 35 -11.62 8.00 16.68
C GLU A 35 -10.24 8.60 17.01
N SER A 36 -9.29 7.73 17.30
CA SER A 36 -7.87 8.09 17.38
C SER A 36 -7.30 8.37 15.99
N ASP A 37 -6.11 8.99 15.95
CA ASP A 37 -5.31 8.98 14.74
C ASP A 37 -4.99 7.54 14.32
N ARG A 38 -4.92 7.32 13.00
CA ARG A 38 -4.53 6.04 12.43
C ARG A 38 -3.06 5.76 12.71
N ILE A 39 -2.78 4.62 13.32
CA ILE A 39 -1.43 4.11 13.54
C ILE A 39 -1.12 3.12 12.42
N ASN A 40 0.07 3.20 11.82
CA ASN A 40 0.56 2.19 10.89
C ASN A 40 1.80 1.50 11.48
N TYR A 41 1.81 0.17 11.50
CA TYR A 41 2.92 -0.67 11.90
C TYR A 41 3.61 -1.20 10.66
N GLU A 42 4.94 -1.12 10.66
CA GLU A 42 5.79 -1.81 9.70
C GLU A 42 5.92 -3.27 10.14
N VAL A 43 5.37 -4.18 9.34
CA VAL A 43 5.40 -5.63 9.57
C VAL A 43 5.79 -6.29 8.26
N ASN A 44 6.39 -7.47 8.29
CA ASN A 44 6.91 -8.16 7.10
C ASN A 44 6.18 -9.47 6.79
N SER A 45 5.21 -9.85 7.62
CA SER A 45 4.41 -11.06 7.43
C SER A 45 3.06 -10.98 8.14
N ARG A 46 2.14 -11.88 7.79
CA ARG A 46 0.90 -12.08 8.52
C ARG A 46 1.14 -12.38 10.01
N MET A 47 2.15 -13.20 10.31
CA MET A 47 2.48 -13.60 11.68
C MET A 47 2.95 -12.39 12.51
N GLU A 48 3.76 -11.49 11.94
CA GLU A 48 4.15 -10.25 12.60
C GLU A 48 2.94 -9.31 12.80
N ALA A 49 2.02 -9.24 11.84
CA ALA A 49 0.78 -8.49 12.00
C ALA A 49 -0.10 -9.04 13.14
N GLU A 50 -0.24 -10.36 13.24
CA GLU A 50 -0.99 -11.00 14.33
C GLU A 50 -0.34 -10.74 15.70
N ALA A 51 0.99 -10.86 15.79
CA ALA A 51 1.72 -10.55 17.03
C ALA A 51 1.54 -9.09 17.46
N ALA A 52 1.55 -8.15 16.52
CA ALA A 52 1.31 -6.72 16.79
C ALA A 52 -0.13 -6.45 17.26
N ILE A 53 -1.13 -7.12 16.66
CA ILE A 53 -2.53 -7.04 17.13
C ILE A 53 -2.63 -7.54 18.56
N GLU A 54 -2.06 -8.70 18.87
CA GLU A 54 -2.10 -9.24 20.23
C GLU A 54 -1.40 -8.33 21.24
N GLU A 55 -0.26 -7.75 20.88
CA GLU A 55 0.44 -6.79 21.72
C GLU A 55 -0.41 -5.53 21.98
N ALA A 56 -1.05 -4.99 20.94
CA ALA A 56 -1.97 -3.87 21.07
C ALA A 56 -3.12 -4.21 22.05
N ILE A 57 -3.77 -5.37 21.88
CA ILE A 57 -4.84 -5.82 22.78
C ILE A 57 -4.33 -6.01 24.22
N ARG A 58 -3.12 -6.55 24.41
CA ARG A 58 -2.53 -6.73 25.76
C ARG A 58 -2.22 -5.42 26.46
N ASN A 59 -1.92 -4.37 25.69
CA ASN A 59 -1.60 -3.04 26.21
C ASN A 59 -2.84 -2.20 26.50
N GLU A 60 -4.03 -2.63 26.07
CA GLU A 60 -5.28 -1.96 26.42
C GLU A 60 -5.65 -2.16 27.89
N ALA A 61 -6.13 -1.09 28.52
CA ALA A 61 -6.50 -1.09 29.93
C ALA A 61 -7.81 -1.88 30.20
N SER A 62 -8.67 -1.95 29.20
CA SER A 62 -9.98 -2.61 29.25
C SER A 62 -9.87 -4.04 28.71
N ALA A 63 -10.62 -4.98 29.29
CA ALA A 63 -10.60 -6.36 28.82
C ALA A 63 -11.40 -6.52 27.52
N PRO A 64 -10.95 -7.36 26.57
CA PRO A 64 -11.72 -7.66 25.37
C PRO A 64 -12.98 -8.49 25.72
N THR A 65 -14.09 -8.19 25.06
CA THR A 65 -15.38 -8.90 25.21
C THR A 65 -15.70 -9.73 23.97
N CYS A 66 -15.35 -9.20 22.79
CA CYS A 66 -15.63 -9.84 21.52
C CYS A 66 -14.52 -9.50 20.53
N ILE A 67 -14.08 -10.51 19.76
CA ILE A 67 -13.14 -10.33 18.66
C ILE A 67 -13.80 -10.89 17.41
N THR A 68 -13.87 -10.07 16.37
CA THR A 68 -14.31 -10.49 15.03
C THR A 68 -13.12 -10.38 14.09
N ALA A 69 -12.73 -11.46 13.44
CA ALA A 69 -11.57 -11.49 12.55
C ALA A 69 -11.94 -12.00 11.16
N SER A 70 -11.30 -11.42 10.16
CA SER A 70 -11.29 -11.83 8.76
C SER A 70 -9.83 -11.98 8.28
N LEU A 71 -9.65 -12.36 7.02
CA LEU A 71 -8.31 -12.52 6.44
C LEU A 71 -7.49 -11.22 6.48
N LEU A 72 -8.13 -10.05 6.36
CA LEU A 72 -7.47 -8.75 6.23
C LEU A 72 -7.83 -7.76 7.33
N SER A 73 -8.66 -8.16 8.30
CA SER A 73 -9.08 -7.26 9.37
C SER A 73 -9.35 -8.00 10.67
N THR A 74 -9.16 -7.29 11.78
CA THR A 74 -9.57 -7.74 13.11
C THR A 74 -10.24 -6.56 13.82
N THR A 75 -11.41 -6.78 14.40
CA THR A 75 -12.10 -5.81 15.26
C THR A 75 -12.18 -6.40 16.66
N VAL A 76 -11.80 -5.61 17.66
CA VAL A 76 -11.82 -5.97 19.07
C VAL A 76 -12.73 -5.01 19.80
N HIS A 77 -13.75 -5.54 20.47
CA HIS A 77 -14.61 -4.76 21.36
C HIS A 77 -14.17 -4.97 22.81
N PHE A 78 -14.18 -3.90 23.59
CA PHE A 78 -13.75 -3.89 24.98
C PHE A 78 -14.90 -3.63 25.95
N VAL A 79 -14.71 -4.00 27.22
CA VAL A 79 -15.77 -3.98 28.26
C VAL A 79 -16.26 -2.55 28.55
N ASP A 80 -15.38 -1.57 28.42
CA ASP A 80 -15.68 -0.14 28.58
C ASP A 80 -16.45 0.46 27.39
N GLY A 81 -16.74 -0.33 26.36
CA GLY A 81 -17.45 0.10 25.16
C GLY A 81 -16.55 0.68 24.07
N SER A 82 -15.24 0.75 24.29
CA SER A 82 -14.29 1.10 23.23
C SER A 82 -14.12 -0.06 22.24
N GLN A 83 -13.57 0.24 21.07
CA GLN A 83 -13.18 -0.77 20.08
C GLN A 83 -11.85 -0.41 19.43
N MET A 84 -11.16 -1.43 18.93
CA MET A 84 -10.02 -1.26 18.05
C MET A 84 -10.25 -2.01 16.74
N ASP A 85 -10.06 -1.32 15.64
CA ASP A 85 -10.10 -1.88 14.30
C ASP A 85 -8.70 -1.96 13.73
N PHE A 86 -8.37 -3.13 13.19
CA PHE A 86 -7.11 -3.45 12.58
C PHE A 86 -7.31 -3.84 11.11
N TRP A 87 -6.43 -3.36 10.23
CA TRP A 87 -6.41 -3.73 8.81
C TRP A 87 -5.01 -4.16 8.39
N ILE A 88 -4.89 -5.37 7.86
CA ILE A 88 -3.67 -5.80 7.18
C ILE A 88 -3.62 -5.09 5.84
N LEU A 89 -2.49 -4.43 5.59
CA LEU A 89 -2.13 -3.89 4.30
C LEU A 89 -1.21 -4.92 3.64
N LEU A 90 -1.68 -5.50 2.54
CA LEU A 90 -0.86 -6.35 1.68
C LEU A 90 -0.81 -5.69 0.31
N ASP A 91 0.36 -5.20 -0.06
CA ASP A 91 0.62 -4.66 -1.40
C ASP A 91 1.66 -5.55 -2.09
N VAL A 92 1.23 -6.24 -3.14
CA VAL A 92 2.09 -7.06 -3.99
C VAL A 92 2.28 -6.29 -5.30
N THR A 93 3.38 -5.55 -5.38
CA THR A 93 3.65 -4.67 -6.52
C THR A 93 5.03 -4.93 -7.11
N ASP A 94 5.09 -5.18 -8.42
CA ASP A 94 6.36 -5.14 -9.17
C ASP A 94 6.68 -3.68 -9.49
N TRP A 95 7.51 -3.04 -8.66
CA TRP A 95 7.91 -1.64 -8.83
C TRP A 95 8.82 -1.38 -10.04
N ARG A 96 9.18 -2.42 -10.81
CA ARG A 96 10.09 -2.26 -11.94
C ARG A 96 9.37 -1.75 -13.17
N CYS A 97 10.03 -0.84 -13.88
CA CYS A 97 9.61 -0.41 -15.22
C CYS A 97 9.47 -1.63 -16.15
N LEU A 98 8.35 -1.71 -16.89
CA LEU A 98 8.08 -2.79 -17.85
C LEU A 98 9.15 -2.90 -18.94
N ASP A 99 9.80 -1.79 -19.30
CA ASP A 99 10.80 -1.76 -20.37
C ASP A 99 12.23 -1.91 -19.85
N CYS A 100 12.68 -0.96 -19.01
CA CYS A 100 14.08 -0.90 -18.58
C CYS A 100 14.35 -1.59 -17.23
N ARG A 101 13.32 -2.13 -16.58
CA ARG A 101 13.39 -2.86 -15.30
C ARG A 101 13.96 -2.07 -14.11
N VAL A 102 14.15 -0.77 -14.25
CA VAL A 102 14.54 0.10 -13.12
C VAL A 102 13.45 0.08 -12.06
N ASP A 103 13.84 -0.07 -10.79
CA ASP A 103 12.91 0.01 -9.65
C ASP A 103 12.49 1.47 -9.44
N MET A 104 11.21 1.75 -9.65
CA MET A 104 10.66 3.11 -9.62
C MET A 104 10.72 3.77 -8.25
N ARG A 105 10.86 2.98 -7.17
CA ARG A 105 11.08 3.51 -5.81
C ARG A 105 12.48 4.09 -5.66
N THR A 106 13.47 3.51 -6.35
CA THR A 106 14.87 3.95 -6.25
C THR A 106 15.17 5.21 -7.07
N VAL A 107 14.34 5.49 -8.06
CA VAL A 107 14.49 6.66 -8.94
C VAL A 107 13.46 7.76 -8.65
N ASP A 108 12.62 7.60 -7.63
CA ASP A 108 11.57 8.54 -7.25
C ASP A 108 10.65 8.93 -8.42
N GLU A 109 10.18 7.92 -9.17
CA GLU A 109 9.32 8.11 -10.34
C GLU A 109 7.97 7.45 -10.20
N TYR A 110 7.28 7.74 -9.11
CA TYR A 110 5.88 7.37 -8.98
C TYR A 110 4.98 8.50 -9.45
N TYR A 111 4.14 8.25 -10.44
CA TYR A 111 3.23 9.24 -11.01
C TYR A 111 2.01 8.55 -11.60
N LEU A 112 0.91 9.28 -11.70
CA LEU A 112 -0.29 8.81 -12.39
C LEU A 112 -0.52 9.68 -13.63
N LEU A 113 -0.59 9.05 -14.80
CA LEU A 113 -1.10 9.67 -16.02
C LEU A 113 -2.62 9.56 -16.06
N ARG A 114 -3.25 10.40 -16.86
CA ARG A 114 -4.66 10.20 -17.23
C ARG A 114 -4.84 8.83 -17.87
N ASP A 115 -5.92 8.15 -17.51
CA ASP A 115 -6.17 6.75 -17.89
C ASP A 115 -6.11 6.54 -19.41
N GLU A 116 -6.69 7.45 -20.20
CA GLU A 116 -6.67 7.38 -21.66
C GLU A 116 -5.24 7.39 -22.22
N LEU A 117 -4.36 8.21 -21.65
CA LEU A 117 -2.97 8.30 -22.06
C LEU A 117 -2.20 7.05 -21.63
N TRP A 118 -2.37 6.60 -20.39
CA TRP A 118 -1.74 5.36 -19.91
C TRP A 118 -2.13 4.15 -20.77
N LEU A 119 -3.42 3.99 -21.05
CA LEU A 119 -3.96 2.91 -21.88
C LEU A 119 -3.45 2.93 -23.32
N SER A 120 -3.05 4.10 -23.83
CA SER A 120 -2.47 4.20 -25.17
C SER A 120 -1.07 3.56 -25.26
N VAL A 121 -0.36 3.41 -24.14
CA VAL A 121 1.01 2.87 -24.08
C VAL A 121 1.14 1.58 -23.27
N VAL A 122 0.20 1.28 -22.37
CA VAL A 122 0.10 0.03 -21.60
C VAL A 122 -1.35 -0.47 -21.65
N PRO A 123 -1.77 -1.13 -22.76
CA PRO A 123 -3.17 -1.51 -22.97
C PRO A 123 -3.70 -2.58 -22.02
N ASP A 124 -2.83 -3.40 -21.45
CA ASP A 124 -3.17 -4.46 -20.50
C ASP A 124 -3.41 -3.95 -19.07
N ARG A 125 -3.12 -2.66 -18.81
CA ARG A 125 -3.26 -1.97 -17.50
C ARG A 125 -2.33 -2.44 -16.40
N VAL A 126 -1.37 -3.31 -16.69
CA VAL A 126 -0.58 -3.98 -15.65
C VAL A 126 0.86 -3.45 -15.62
N GLY A 127 1.34 -3.12 -14.42
CA GLY A 127 2.72 -2.74 -14.16
C GLY A 127 2.97 -1.23 -14.25
N HIS A 128 4.25 -0.86 -14.36
CA HIS A 128 4.67 0.53 -14.28
C HIS A 128 5.70 0.88 -15.35
N LEU A 129 5.83 2.17 -15.68
CA LEU A 129 6.87 2.67 -16.57
C LEU A 129 7.59 3.85 -15.92
N CYS A 130 8.92 3.88 -16.00
CA CYS A 130 9.64 5.10 -15.68
C CYS A 130 9.28 6.19 -16.71
N ILE A 131 9.48 7.46 -16.35
CA ILE A 131 9.01 8.57 -17.20
C ILE A 131 9.68 8.58 -18.58
N GLY A 132 10.94 8.14 -18.67
CA GLY A 132 11.64 8.04 -19.95
C GLY A 132 11.08 6.95 -20.86
N CYS A 133 10.69 5.80 -20.31
CA CYS A 133 10.11 4.71 -21.09
C CYS A 133 8.69 5.05 -21.56
N VAL A 134 7.88 5.72 -20.73
CA VAL A 134 6.54 6.16 -21.18
C VAL A 134 6.63 7.19 -22.30
N GLU A 135 7.54 8.16 -22.21
CA GLU A 135 7.80 9.14 -23.28
C GLU A 135 8.31 8.47 -24.56
N THR A 136 9.14 7.43 -24.43
CA THR A 136 9.62 6.63 -25.57
C THR A 136 8.46 5.91 -26.25
N ARG A 137 7.54 5.30 -25.50
CA ARG A 137 6.34 4.66 -26.06
C ARG A 137 5.38 5.67 -26.69
N LEU A 138 5.22 6.84 -26.08
CA LEU A 138 4.36 7.92 -26.60
C LEU A 138 4.94 8.62 -27.84
N GLY A 139 6.27 8.58 -28.02
CA GLY A 139 6.96 9.34 -29.07
C GLY A 139 7.01 10.85 -28.81
N ARG A 140 6.72 11.30 -27.59
CA ARG A 140 6.81 12.71 -27.17
C ARG A 140 7.12 12.83 -25.68
N GLN A 141 7.60 14.00 -25.28
CA GLN A 141 7.70 14.34 -23.86
C GLN A 141 6.30 14.54 -23.24
N LEU A 142 6.20 14.21 -21.96
CA LEU A 142 5.01 14.50 -21.16
C LEU A 142 4.94 16.00 -20.84
N SER A 143 3.73 16.46 -20.59
CA SER A 143 3.42 17.82 -20.15
C SER A 143 2.61 17.75 -18.86
N PRO A 144 2.51 18.84 -18.08
CA PRO A 144 1.71 18.85 -16.86
C PRO A 144 0.26 18.39 -17.06
N ASP A 145 -0.32 18.64 -18.23
CA ASP A 145 -1.70 18.25 -18.56
C ASP A 145 -1.90 16.73 -18.69
N ASP A 146 -0.82 15.96 -18.87
CA ASP A 146 -0.89 14.51 -19.03
C ASP A 146 -1.10 13.76 -17.71
N PHE A 147 -0.85 14.42 -16.58
CA PHE A 147 -0.91 13.81 -15.25
C PHE A 147 -2.31 13.92 -14.63
N GLN A 148 -2.63 12.99 -13.74
CA GLN A 148 -3.81 13.13 -12.88
C GLN A 148 -3.57 14.23 -11.83
N PRO A 149 -4.52 15.16 -11.63
CA PRO A 149 -4.41 16.18 -10.59
C PRO A 149 -4.20 15.56 -9.20
N GLY A 150 -3.19 16.05 -8.46
CA GLY A 150 -2.95 15.69 -7.05
C GLY A 150 -2.34 14.31 -6.80
N ARG A 151 -1.83 13.60 -7.81
CA ARG A 151 -1.28 12.23 -7.66
C ARG A 151 0.05 12.01 -8.39
N ALA A 152 0.96 12.96 -8.30
CA ALA A 152 2.36 12.72 -8.62
C ALA A 152 3.14 12.55 -7.30
N SER A 153 4.08 11.61 -7.27
CA SER A 153 4.95 11.18 -6.14
C SER A 153 4.39 10.23 -5.09
N LEU A 154 5.24 9.26 -4.72
CA LEU A 154 5.26 8.62 -3.40
C LEU A 154 5.93 9.61 -2.45
N ASP A 155 5.27 9.95 -1.34
CA ASP A 155 5.82 10.77 -0.24
C ASP A 155 6.38 12.15 -0.64
N GLY A 156 5.94 12.74 -1.76
CA GLY A 156 6.50 14.02 -2.22
C GLY A 156 7.86 13.92 -2.91
N ARG A 157 8.37 12.70 -3.17
CA ARG A 157 9.67 12.49 -3.84
C ARG A 157 9.52 12.51 -5.36
N TYR A 158 10.43 13.22 -6.02
CA TYR A 158 10.46 13.36 -7.46
C TYR A 158 11.89 13.33 -7.99
N SER A 159 12.13 12.53 -9.03
CA SER A 159 13.29 12.69 -9.88
C SER A 159 13.33 14.08 -10.53
N ALA A 160 14.52 14.59 -10.85
CA ALA A 160 14.68 15.89 -11.50
C ALA A 160 13.85 16.00 -12.80
N ARG A 161 13.82 14.94 -13.60
CA ARG A 161 13.03 14.90 -14.84
C ARG A 161 11.53 14.81 -14.59
N LEU A 162 11.08 14.10 -13.54
CA LEU A 162 9.65 14.07 -13.21
C LEU A 162 9.15 15.45 -12.75
N ARG A 163 9.94 16.19 -11.94
CA ARG A 163 9.59 17.57 -11.55
C ARG A 163 9.41 18.48 -12.76
N ASP A 164 10.32 18.41 -13.71
CA ASP A 164 10.28 19.20 -14.95
C ASP A 164 9.00 18.94 -15.76
N ARG A 165 8.50 17.70 -15.77
CA ARG A 165 7.26 17.32 -16.47
C ARG A 165 5.99 17.65 -15.72
N THR A 166 6.00 17.56 -14.39
CA THR A 166 4.81 17.84 -13.56
C THR A 166 4.65 19.32 -13.23
N GLY A 167 5.71 20.12 -13.35
CA GLY A 167 5.72 21.54 -12.97
C GLY A 167 5.69 21.77 -11.46
N VAL A 168 5.98 20.75 -10.66
CA VAL A 168 6.02 20.85 -9.19
C VAL A 168 7.27 21.63 -8.78
N PRO A 169 7.14 22.70 -7.96
CA PRO A 169 8.28 23.50 -7.52
C PRO A 169 9.22 22.71 -6.60
N GLU A 170 10.50 23.10 -6.57
CA GLU A 170 11.48 22.51 -5.64
C GLU A 170 11.09 22.84 -4.19
N SER A 171 11.04 21.81 -3.34
CA SER A 171 10.84 21.88 -1.89
C SER A 171 12.14 22.07 -1.14
#